data_AF-A0A967WIT9-F1
#
_entry.id   AF-A0A967WIT9-F1
#
_cell.length_a   1.000
_cell.length_b   1.000
_cell.length_c   1.000
_cell.angle_alpha   90.00
_cell.angle_beta   90.00
_cell.angle_gamma   90.00
#
_symmetry.space_group_name_H-M   'P 1'
#
loop_
_entity.id
_entity.type
_entity.pdbx_description
1 polymer ?
#
loop_
_entity_poly.entity_id
_entity_poly.type
_entity_poly.pdbx_seq_one_letter_code
_entity_poly.pdbx_strand_id
1 'polypeptide(L)'
;LFYVFWEVMLVPMYFLIGIWGGPRKEYAAIKFFLYTFAGSVLMLVGFMAVYFASGTGSFDLEGLIGARSAFGLSFQALAFAAL
;
A
#
# COMPACT_ATOMS: atom_id res chain seq x y z
N LEU A 1 -5.85 -6.83 -5.71
CA LEU A 1 -6.29 -5.85 -6.74
C LEU A 1 -5.87 -4.42 -6.38
N PHE A 2 -6.30 -3.90 -5.22
CA PHE A 2 -5.96 -2.56 -4.74
C PHE A 2 -4.46 -2.22 -4.83
N TYR A 3 -3.59 -3.07 -4.26
CA TYR A 3 -2.13 -2.89 -4.31
C TYR A 3 -1.58 -2.73 -5.74
N VAL A 4 -2.11 -3.49 -6.71
CA VAL A 4 -1.64 -3.42 -8.09
C VAL A 4 -2.01 -2.08 -8.71
N PHE A 5 -3.24 -1.59 -8.51
CA PHE A 5 -3.65 -0.28 -8.99
C PHE A 5 -2.90 0.86 -8.31
N TRP A 6 -2.60 0.73 -7.01
CA TRP A 6 -1.76 1.66 -6.27
C TRP A 6 -0.39 1.82 -6.94
N GLU A 7 0.31 0.70 -7.19
CA GLU A 7 1.62 0.70 -7.86
C GLU A 7 1.53 1.26 -9.30
N VAL A 8 0.51 0.88 -10.06
CA VAL A 8 0.33 1.36 -11.44
C VAL A 8 0.09 2.87 -11.48
N MET A 9 -0.57 3.47 -10.49
CA MET A 9 -0.78 4.92 -10.40
C MET A 9 0.52 5.70 -10.12
N LEU A 10 1.54 5.07 -9.50
CA LEU A 10 2.84 5.72 -9.26
C LEU A 10 3.57 6.03 -10.56
N VAL A 11 3.40 5.19 -11.58
CA VAL A 11 4.04 5.34 -12.89
C VAL A 11 3.67 6.65 -13.60
N PRO A 12 2.38 6.97 -13.85
CA PRO A 12 2.01 8.24 -14.47
C PRO A 12 2.37 9.44 -13.60
N MET A 13 2.30 9.35 -12.26
CA MET A 13 2.71 10.45 -11.38
C MET A 13 4.22 10.74 -11.49
N TYR A 14 5.05 9.70 -11.55
CA TYR A 14 6.49 9.84 -11.78
C TYR A 14 6.77 10.58 -13.10
N PHE A 15 6.10 10.21 -14.20
CA PHE A 15 6.26 10.88 -15.49
C PHE A 15 5.73 12.31 -15.49
N LEU A 16 4.60 12.56 -14.83
CA LEU A 16 4.04 13.91 -14.70
C LEU A 16 5.02 14.87 -14.04
N ILE A 17 5.63 14.44 -12.92
CA ILE A 17 6.62 15.23 -12.21
C ILE A 17 7.91 15.34 -13.04
N GLY A 18 8.39 14.26 -13.66
CA GLY A 18 9.63 14.25 -14.42
C GLY A 18 9.61 15.11 -15.70
N ILE A 19 8.50 15.10 -16.44
CA ILE A 19 8.39 15.81 -17.72
C ILE A 19 7.92 17.25 -17.51
N TRP A 20 6.81 17.45 -16.77
CA TRP A 20 6.14 18.75 -16.59
C TRP A 20 6.46 19.45 -15.26
N GLY A 21 7.31 18.86 -14.41
CA GLY A 21 7.71 19.49 -13.15
C GLY A 21 8.64 20.71 -13.33
N GLY A 22 8.79 21.47 -12.24
CA GLY A 22 9.61 22.68 -12.18
C GLY A 22 11.13 22.43 -12.05
N PRO A 23 11.89 23.41 -11.53
CA PRO A 23 13.33 23.27 -11.32
C PRO A 23 13.65 22.05 -10.44
N ARG A 24 14.61 21.22 -10.84
CA ARG A 24 14.98 19.94 -10.17
C ARG A 24 13.87 18.86 -10.21
N LYS A 25 13.06 18.85 -11.25
CA LYS A 25 11.99 17.84 -11.49
C LYS A 25 12.44 16.38 -11.39
N GLU A 26 13.61 16.03 -11.90
CA GLU A 26 14.15 14.65 -11.82
C GLU A 26 14.38 14.24 -10.37
N TYR A 27 15.00 15.12 -9.58
CA TYR A 27 15.23 14.88 -8.15
C TYR A 27 13.91 14.77 -7.38
N ALA A 28 12.93 15.62 -7.71
CA ALA A 28 11.60 15.57 -7.10
C ALA A 28 10.85 14.27 -7.46
N ALA A 29 10.89 13.84 -8.72
CA ALA A 29 10.24 12.63 -9.20
C ALA A 29 10.82 11.36 -8.52
N ILE A 30 12.15 11.26 -8.45
CA ILE A 30 12.82 10.13 -7.77
C ILE A 30 12.49 10.10 -6.28
N LYS A 31 12.53 11.26 -5.62
CA LYS A 31 12.20 11.37 -4.19
C LYS A 31 10.75 10.98 -3.92
N PHE A 32 9.81 11.47 -4.73
CA PHE A 32 8.39 11.11 -4.65
C PHE A 32 8.20 9.60 -4.82
N PHE A 33 8.81 9.01 -5.84
CA PHE A 33 8.74 7.57 -6.09
C PHE A 33 9.31 6.77 -4.92
N LEU A 34 10.48 7.12 -4.39
CA LEU A 34 11.09 6.40 -3.28
C LEU A 34 10.25 6.45 -1.99
N TYR A 35 9.67 7.60 -1.64
CA TYR A 35 8.85 7.69 -0.44
C TYR A 35 7.52 6.93 -0.57
N THR A 36 6.90 6.99 -1.74
CA THR A 36 5.64 6.29 -1.99
C THR A 36 5.83 4.78 -2.16
N PHE A 37 6.94 4.36 -2.80
CA PHE A 37 7.32 2.96 -2.93
C PHE A 37 7.73 2.34 -1.58
N ALA A 38 8.48 3.07 -0.75
CA ALA A 38 8.81 2.59 0.59
C ALA A 38 7.54 2.40 1.44
N GLY A 39 6.59 3.34 1.36
CA GLY A 39 5.28 3.20 1.99
C GLY A 39 4.46 2.04 1.42
N SER A 40 4.47 1.83 0.10
CA SER A 40 3.70 0.76 -0.53
C SER A 40 4.22 -0.63 -0.18
N VAL A 41 5.52 -0.82 -0.03
CA VAL A 41 6.10 -2.08 0.46
C VAL A 41 5.63 -2.37 1.89
N LEU A 42 5.56 -1.35 2.74
CA LEU A 42 5.05 -1.49 4.10
C LEU A 42 3.56 -1.91 4.09
N MET A 43 2.75 -1.28 3.23
CA MET A 43 1.37 -1.67 2.96
C MET A 43 1.24 -3.11 2.44
N LEU A 44 2.15 -3.57 1.59
CA LEU A 44 2.18 -4.97 1.12
C LEU A 44 2.38 -5.95 2.30
N VAL A 45 3.29 -5.63 3.22
CA VAL A 45 3.50 -6.41 4.45
C VAL A 45 2.23 -6.42 5.30
N GLY A 46 1.53 -5.29 5.42
CA GLY A 46 0.23 -5.20 6.08
C GLY A 46 -0.81 -6.14 5.47
N PHE A 47 -0.94 -6.16 4.14
CA PHE A 47 -1.85 -7.08 3.44
C PHE A 47 -1.48 -8.55 3.66
N MET A 48 -0.18 -8.89 3.64
CA MET A 48 0.27 -10.25 3.94
C MET A 48 -0.06 -10.66 5.38
N ALA A 49 0.16 -9.77 6.35
CA ALA A 49 -0.16 -10.04 7.75
C ALA A 49 -1.65 -10.33 7.93
N VAL A 50 -2.52 -9.50 7.34
CA VAL A 50 -3.98 -9.70 7.38
C VAL A 50 -4.40 -11.00 6.69
N TYR A 51 -3.78 -11.34 5.56
CA TYR A 51 -4.07 -12.58 4.84
C TYR A 51 -3.81 -13.81 5.72
N PHE A 52 -2.62 -13.91 6.31
CA PHE A 52 -2.27 -15.04 7.18
C PHE A 52 -3.08 -15.08 8.47
N ALA A 53 -3.41 -13.93 9.06
CA ALA A 53 -4.20 -13.86 10.27
C ALA A 53 -5.69 -14.19 10.04
N SER A 54 -6.24 -13.89 8.86
CA SER A 54 -7.68 -14.07 8.58
C SER A 54 -8.08 -15.53 8.41
N GLY A 55 -7.17 -16.39 7.93
CA GLY A 55 -7.47 -17.78 7.60
C GLY A 55 -8.48 -17.99 6.46
N THR A 56 -8.92 -16.92 5.78
CA THR A 56 -9.98 -16.95 4.75
C THR A 56 -9.47 -17.43 3.38
N GLY A 57 -8.15 -17.39 3.15
CA GLY A 57 -7.55 -17.76 1.87
C GLY A 57 -7.86 -16.80 0.72
N SER A 58 -8.41 -15.62 1.01
CA SER A 58 -8.81 -14.61 0.02
C SER A 58 -8.44 -13.20 0.48
N PHE A 59 -8.35 -12.27 -0.46
CA PHE A 59 -8.20 -10.82 -0.23
C PHE A 59 -9.53 -10.07 -0.38
N ASP A 60 -10.64 -10.80 -0.43
CA ASP A 60 -11.97 -10.20 -0.52
C ASP A 60 -12.33 -9.46 0.76
N LEU A 61 -12.84 -8.23 0.60
CA LEU A 61 -13.10 -7.33 1.72
C LEU A 61 -14.20 -7.87 2.61
N GLU A 62 -15.24 -8.47 2.03
CA GLU A 62 -16.37 -9.03 2.78
C GLU A 62 -15.92 -10.21 3.65
N GLY A 63 -15.10 -11.11 3.09
CA GLY A 63 -14.49 -12.21 3.84
C GLY A 63 -13.59 -11.74 4.98
N LEU A 64 -12.77 -10.71 4.75
CA LEU A 64 -11.89 -10.15 5.77
C LEU A 64 -12.66 -9.44 6.90
N ILE A 65 -13.75 -8.75 6.59
CA ILE A 65 -14.63 -8.13 7.59
C ILE A 65 -15.36 -9.21 8.40
N GLY A 66 -15.78 -10.31 7.77
CA GLY A 66 -16.37 -11.47 8.47
C GLY A 66 -15.39 -12.10 9.47
N ALA A 67 -14.10 -12.15 9.12
CA ALA A 67 -13.03 -12.65 9.99
C ALA A 67 -12.58 -11.65 11.07
N ARG A 68 -13.20 -10.46 11.19
CA ARG A 68 -12.74 -9.39 12.10
C ARG A 68 -12.59 -9.81 13.56
N SER A 69 -13.42 -10.75 14.02
CA SER A 69 -13.39 -11.25 15.40
C SER A 69 -12.16 -12.09 15.71
N ALA A 70 -11.45 -12.58 14.68
CA ALA A 70 -10.18 -13.28 14.83
C ALA A 70 -8.99 -12.31 15.06
N PHE A 71 -9.16 -11.01 14.82
CA PHE A 71 -8.10 -10.02 14.97
C PHE A 71 -8.12 -9.38 16.37
N GLY A 72 -7.02 -9.52 17.11
CA GLY A 72 -6.83 -8.77 18.36
C GLY A 72 -6.66 -7.26 18.10
N LEU A 73 -7.02 -6.42 19.08
CA LEU A 73 -6.91 -4.95 18.97
C LEU A 73 -5.49 -4.47 18.64
N SER A 74 -4.46 -5.11 19.22
CA SER A 74 -3.06 -4.80 18.92
C SER A 74 -2.69 -5.11 17.47
N PHE A 75 -3.19 -6.23 16.94
CA PHE A 75 -2.98 -6.61 15.54
C PHE A 75 -3.70 -5.65 14.60
N GLN A 76 -4.93 -5.26 14.90
CA GLN A 76 -5.68 -4.28 14.10
C GLN A 76 -4.97 -2.92 14.07
N ALA A 77 -4.44 -2.45 15.21
CA ALA A 77 -3.69 -1.20 15.27
C ALA A 77 -2.39 -1.25 14.44
N LEU A 78 -1.66 -2.36 14.49
CA LEU A 78 -0.45 -2.55 13.70
C LEU A 78 -0.75 -2.68 12.20
N ALA A 79 -1.80 -3.42 11.84
CA ALA A 79 -2.24 -3.55 10.46
C ALA A 79 -2.71 -2.19 9.90
N PHE A 80 -3.39 -1.38 10.71
CA PHE A 80 -3.79 -0.02 10.33
C PHE A 80 -2.60 0.92 10.20
N ALA A 81 -1.60 0.83 11.08
CA ALA A 81 -0.38 1.62 10.92
C ALA A 81 0.43 1.21 9.69
N ALA A 82 0.24 -0.03 9.23
CA ALA A 82 0.96 -0.58 8.10
C ALA A 82 0.33 -0.29 6.73
N LEU A 83 -0.99 -0.12 6.68
CA LEU A 83 -1.80 0.07 5.47
C LEU A 83 -2.16 1.55 5.26
#